data_AF-A0A1V5GGU6-F1
#
_entry.id   AF-A0A1V5GGU6-F1
#
_cell.length_a   1.000
_cell.length_b   1.000
_cell.length_c   1.000
_cell.angle_alpha   90.00
_cell.angle_beta   90.00
_cell.angle_gamma   90.00
#
_symmetry.space_group_name_H-M   'P 1'
#
loop_
_entity.id
_entity.type
_entity.pdbx_description
1 polymer ?
#
loop_
_entity_poly.entity_id
_entity_poly.type
_entity_poly.pdbx_seq_one_letter_code
_entity_poly.pdbx_strand_id
1 'polypeptide(L)'
;MFEMSWIGRFRWGAYCAGAFVLAWAPQRSFGQATELEMANLILAIELAQLDTQYIHSIENLNDFVSASPPIHAFDDIHDGGGTWAIDPATGRFLPNRIDLRSGFFAWQGPYAIFQQNRISLDGGGYDPGTLLDLWGRPYYLFTPLGLARPETGQISLELYGDQFDRYAIVSLGPDGVKSADDAIRLFGAPPTRLAVSSLLPRIAGKGASATIRGYRFGANQGGGGVMVEKATEKANAAEAADAGSGEAEVEAWSDREIRFAMPDWAGNGLYWIRVRTAGGAVSDPPLQIEIATAARARWMLYE
;
A
#
# COMPACT_ATOMS: atom_id res chain seq x y z
N MET A 1 11.74 5.32 81.46
CA MET A 1 13.13 5.23 81.98
C MET A 1 13.92 4.47 80.92
N PHE A 2 15.00 5.10 80.41
CA PHE A 2 16.20 4.58 79.71
C PHE A 2 16.36 3.04 79.70
N GLU A 3 16.93 2.32 78.73
CA GLU A 3 17.80 2.57 77.55
C GLU A 3 18.02 1.22 76.84
N MET A 4 18.55 1.26 75.60
CA MET A 4 19.60 0.40 74.96
C MET A 4 19.80 -1.10 75.37
N SER A 5 20.23 -2.06 74.54
CA SER A 5 20.52 -2.18 73.10
C SER A 5 21.15 -3.57 72.78
N TRP A 6 21.07 -3.98 71.49
CA TRP A 6 22.06 -4.71 70.65
C TRP A 6 22.36 -6.25 70.72
N ILE A 7 22.39 -6.82 69.50
CA ILE A 7 23.16 -8.00 68.92
C ILE A 7 22.68 -9.41 69.31
N GLY A 8 22.30 -10.33 68.40
CA GLY A 8 23.02 -10.85 67.23
C GLY A 8 22.27 -12.00 66.49
N ARG A 9 22.67 -12.28 65.25
CA ARG A 9 22.03 -13.08 64.17
C ARG A 9 22.19 -14.61 64.29
N PHE A 10 21.28 -15.44 63.71
CA PHE A 10 21.47 -16.23 62.45
C PHE A 10 20.41 -17.36 62.17
N ARG A 11 19.87 -17.31 60.93
CA ARG A 11 19.43 -18.33 59.93
C ARG A 11 18.38 -19.44 60.17
N TRP A 12 17.23 -19.23 59.49
CA TRP A 12 16.49 -20.04 58.48
C TRP A 12 16.65 -21.57 58.34
N GLY A 13 15.50 -22.26 58.42
CA GLY A 13 15.19 -23.56 57.81
C GLY A 13 13.72 -23.59 57.36
N ALA A 14 13.47 -24.00 56.12
CA ALA A 14 12.24 -23.80 55.34
C ALA A 14 11.10 -24.81 55.65
N TYR A 15 9.85 -24.32 55.57
CA TYR A 15 8.62 -25.13 55.51
C TYR A 15 8.14 -25.26 54.07
N CYS A 16 7.76 -26.49 53.69
CA CYS A 16 7.06 -26.80 52.44
C CYS A 16 5.56 -26.50 52.60
N ALA A 17 4.95 -25.81 51.62
CA ALA A 17 3.51 -25.81 51.40
C ALA A 17 3.24 -25.76 49.89
N GLY A 18 2.43 -26.69 49.41
CA GLY A 18 2.16 -26.94 48.00
C GLY A 18 1.45 -25.76 47.31
N ALA A 19 2.00 -25.35 46.16
CA ALA A 19 1.35 -24.43 45.25
C ALA A 19 0.49 -25.21 44.26
N PHE A 20 -0.79 -24.87 44.21
CA PHE A 20 -1.67 -25.13 43.07
C PHE A 20 -0.98 -24.65 41.79
N VAL A 21 -0.66 -25.58 40.88
CA VAL A 21 -0.28 -25.23 39.51
C VAL A 21 -1.56 -24.85 38.78
N LEU A 22 -1.91 -23.56 38.81
CA LEU A 22 -2.66 -22.96 37.72
C LEU A 22 -1.77 -23.12 36.48
N ALA A 23 -2.14 -24.06 35.61
CA ALA A 23 -1.54 -24.18 34.30
C ALA A 23 -1.73 -22.84 33.59
N TRP A 24 -0.66 -22.04 33.57
CA TRP A 24 -0.52 -20.92 32.66
C TRP A 24 -0.71 -21.49 31.26
N ALA A 25 -1.86 -21.23 30.64
CA ALA A 25 -2.00 -21.38 29.21
C ALA A 25 -0.86 -20.56 28.58
N PRO A 26 -0.07 -21.10 27.63
CA PRO A 26 0.99 -20.34 27.03
C PRO A 26 0.34 -19.11 26.37
N GLN A 27 0.71 -17.93 26.85
CA GLN A 27 0.49 -16.69 26.12
C GLN A 27 1.04 -16.94 24.71
N ARG A 28 0.15 -17.06 23.73
CA ARG A 28 0.56 -16.84 22.34
C ARG A 28 1.21 -15.46 22.36
N SER A 29 2.52 -15.40 22.13
CA SER A 29 3.25 -14.13 22.08
C SER A 29 2.52 -13.19 21.14
N PHE A 30 2.40 -11.90 21.46
CA PHE A 30 1.64 -10.92 20.65
C PHE A 30 1.91 -11.03 19.14
N GLY A 31 3.16 -11.29 18.72
CA GLY A 31 3.49 -11.54 17.31
C GLY A 31 2.75 -12.73 16.67
N GLN A 32 2.54 -13.84 17.39
CA GLN A 32 1.75 -14.98 16.88
C GLN A 32 0.27 -14.65 16.75
N ALA A 33 -0.27 -13.76 17.59
CA ALA A 33 -1.64 -13.31 17.50
C ALA A 33 -1.83 -12.36 16.30
N THR A 34 -0.93 -11.39 16.10
CA THR A 34 -0.92 -10.52 14.91
C THR A 34 -0.84 -11.34 13.63
N GLU A 35 0.06 -12.32 13.57
CA GLU A 35 0.20 -13.20 12.40
C GLU A 35 -1.08 -13.98 12.08
N LEU A 36 -1.77 -14.50 13.10
CA LEU A 36 -3.02 -15.22 12.91
C LEU A 36 -4.15 -14.29 12.43
N GLU A 37 -4.21 -13.06 12.95
CA GLU A 37 -5.19 -12.07 12.51
C GLU A 37 -4.97 -11.66 11.07
N MET A 38 -3.72 -11.36 10.68
CA MET A 38 -3.37 -11.04 9.30
C MET A 38 -3.69 -12.21 8.36
N ALA A 39 -3.49 -13.47 8.81
CA ALA A 39 -3.91 -14.64 8.04
C ALA A 39 -5.42 -14.67 7.77
N ASN A 40 -6.23 -14.38 8.79
CA ASN A 40 -7.68 -14.35 8.67
C ASN A 40 -8.15 -13.20 7.77
N LEU A 41 -7.48 -12.04 7.83
CA LEU A 41 -7.77 -10.91 6.94
C LEU A 41 -7.44 -11.24 5.49
N ILE A 42 -6.32 -11.91 5.23
CA ILE A 42 -5.98 -12.38 3.88
C ILE A 42 -7.07 -13.32 3.35
N LEU A 43 -7.52 -14.29 4.16
CA LEU A 43 -8.60 -15.19 3.77
C LEU A 43 -9.89 -14.43 3.45
N ALA A 44 -10.23 -13.41 4.25
CA ALA A 44 -11.40 -12.56 4.00
C ALA A 44 -11.26 -11.77 2.67
N ILE A 45 -10.07 -11.21 2.39
CA ILE A 45 -9.80 -10.52 1.11
C ILE A 45 -9.91 -11.49 -0.06
N GLU A 46 -9.34 -12.69 0.05
CA GLU A 46 -9.38 -13.71 -1.02
C GLU A 46 -10.81 -14.19 -1.29
N LEU A 47 -11.65 -14.35 -0.26
CA LEU A 47 -13.08 -14.65 -0.42
C LEU A 47 -13.83 -13.50 -1.10
N ALA A 48 -13.61 -12.26 -0.65
CA ALA A 48 -14.20 -11.08 -1.29
C ALA A 48 -13.79 -10.97 -2.76
N GLN A 49 -12.54 -11.31 -3.08
CA GLN A 49 -12.03 -11.34 -4.45
C GLN A 49 -12.69 -12.44 -5.29
N LEU A 50 -12.97 -13.62 -4.73
CA LEU A 50 -13.69 -14.66 -5.46
C LEU A 50 -15.10 -14.21 -5.84
N ASP A 51 -15.77 -13.48 -4.95
CA ASP A 51 -17.14 -13.03 -5.16
C ASP A 51 -17.23 -11.84 -6.12
N THR A 52 -16.28 -10.92 -6.05
CA THR A 52 -16.33 -9.62 -6.78
C THR A 52 -15.36 -9.52 -7.94
N GLN A 53 -14.37 -10.41 -8.03
CA GLN A 53 -13.21 -10.37 -8.92
C GLN A 53 -12.18 -9.26 -8.63
N TYR A 54 -12.36 -8.49 -7.55
CA TYR A 54 -11.49 -7.38 -7.18
C TYR A 54 -10.88 -7.56 -5.79
N ILE A 55 -9.75 -6.91 -5.54
CA ILE A 55 -9.20 -6.78 -4.17
C ILE A 55 -9.85 -5.55 -3.52
N HIS A 56 -10.18 -5.65 -2.24
CA HIS A 56 -10.83 -4.58 -1.46
C HIS A 56 -9.95 -4.17 -0.28
N SER A 57 -10.16 -2.95 0.20
CA SER A 57 -9.55 -2.49 1.45
C SER A 57 -10.01 -3.34 2.63
N ILE A 58 -9.20 -3.33 3.69
CA ILE A 58 -9.47 -4.09 4.91
C ILE A 58 -10.73 -3.57 5.61
N GLU A 59 -11.00 -2.27 5.50
CA GLU A 59 -12.20 -1.63 6.08
C GLU A 59 -13.49 -2.21 5.49
N ASN A 60 -13.60 -2.39 4.17
CA ASN A 60 -14.81 -2.91 3.53
C ASN A 60 -15.20 -4.32 3.99
N LEU A 61 -14.27 -5.10 4.56
CA LEU A 61 -14.48 -6.55 4.77
C LEU A 61 -15.59 -6.88 5.78
N ASN A 62 -16.02 -5.94 6.63
CA ASN A 62 -17.17 -6.12 7.52
C ASN A 62 -18.50 -5.67 6.92
N ASP A 63 -18.54 -5.26 5.66
CA ASP A 63 -19.76 -4.70 5.08
C ASP A 63 -20.86 -5.73 4.84
N PHE A 64 -22.08 -5.29 5.08
CA PHE A 64 -23.31 -6.06 4.93
C PHE A 64 -24.14 -5.55 3.75
N VAL A 65 -24.73 -6.47 2.98
CA VAL A 65 -25.68 -6.14 1.90
C VAL A 65 -27.08 -5.76 2.45
N SER A 66 -27.38 -6.12 3.69
CA SER A 66 -28.72 -5.93 4.30
C SER A 66 -29.04 -4.46 4.58
N ALA A 67 -30.28 -4.04 4.28
CA ALA A 67 -30.82 -2.72 4.60
C ALA A 67 -31.17 -2.52 6.10
N SER A 68 -31.02 -3.55 6.94
CA SER A 68 -31.12 -3.45 8.39
C SER A 68 -29.86 -4.00 9.05
N PRO A 69 -28.70 -3.36 8.84
CA PRO A 69 -27.45 -3.83 9.40
C PRO A 69 -27.39 -3.58 10.92
N PRO A 70 -26.50 -4.26 11.65
CA PRO A 70 -26.12 -3.83 13.00
C PRO A 70 -25.55 -2.39 12.99
N ILE A 71 -25.42 -1.79 14.17
CA ILE A 71 -25.14 -0.34 14.43
C ILE A 71 -23.83 0.21 13.79
N HIS A 72 -23.07 -0.62 13.07
CA HIS A 72 -21.79 -0.30 12.46
C HIS A 72 -21.72 -0.81 11.02
N ALA A 73 -22.65 -0.37 10.17
CA ALA A 73 -22.46 -0.42 8.72
C ALA A 73 -21.75 0.86 8.29
N PHE A 74 -20.51 0.70 7.85
CA PHE A 74 -19.71 1.74 7.22
C PHE A 74 -19.81 1.42 5.75
N ASP A 75 -20.89 1.86 5.13
CA ASP A 75 -21.53 1.30 3.95
C ASP A 75 -20.73 1.44 2.63
N ASP A 76 -19.41 1.41 2.72
CA ASP A 76 -18.39 1.70 1.73
C ASP A 76 -18.64 0.97 0.41
N ILE A 77 -19.16 -0.26 0.45
CA ILE A 77 -19.56 -1.03 -0.74
C ILE A 77 -20.65 -0.35 -1.61
N HIS A 78 -21.35 0.65 -1.09
CA HIS A 78 -22.44 1.36 -1.78
C HIS A 78 -22.57 2.86 -1.50
N ASP A 79 -21.86 3.42 -0.52
CA ASP A 79 -21.87 4.86 -0.28
C ASP A 79 -21.27 5.63 -1.47
N GLY A 80 -21.76 6.85 -1.71
CA GLY A 80 -21.19 7.77 -2.71
C GLY A 80 -20.99 7.19 -4.13
N GLY A 81 -21.78 6.18 -4.52
CA GLY A 81 -21.69 5.51 -5.82
C GLY A 81 -20.94 4.17 -5.84
N GLY A 82 -20.55 3.63 -4.68
CA GLY A 82 -19.90 2.31 -4.56
C GLY A 82 -18.57 2.34 -3.81
N THR A 83 -17.75 1.31 -3.90
CA THR A 83 -16.40 1.32 -3.30
C THR A 83 -15.29 1.45 -4.35
N TRP A 84 -14.12 1.90 -3.91
CA TRP A 84 -12.90 1.80 -4.69
C TRP A 84 -12.38 0.36 -4.67
N ALA A 85 -12.47 -0.31 -5.82
CA ALA A 85 -12.01 -1.68 -5.97
C ALA A 85 -10.66 -1.73 -6.71
N ILE A 86 -9.79 -2.65 -6.32
CA ILE A 86 -8.46 -2.83 -6.91
C ILE A 86 -8.52 -3.95 -7.94
N ASP A 87 -8.12 -3.66 -9.18
CA ASP A 87 -7.95 -4.67 -10.24
C ASP A 87 -6.74 -5.56 -9.91
N PRO A 88 -6.94 -6.88 -9.65
CA PRO A 88 -5.86 -7.80 -9.33
C PRO A 88 -4.84 -7.96 -10.48
N ALA A 89 -5.25 -7.68 -11.72
CA ALA A 89 -4.37 -7.81 -12.87
C ALA A 89 -3.34 -6.67 -12.96
N THR A 90 -3.66 -5.48 -12.45
CA THR A 90 -2.78 -4.30 -12.50
C THR A 90 -2.26 -3.88 -11.13
N GLY A 91 -2.95 -4.23 -10.04
CA GLY A 91 -2.66 -3.73 -8.70
C GLY A 91 -3.11 -2.28 -8.48
N ARG A 92 -3.97 -1.73 -9.34
CA ARG A 92 -4.50 -0.36 -9.25
C ARG A 92 -5.97 -0.35 -8.90
N PHE A 93 -6.40 0.73 -8.24
CA PHE A 93 -7.82 1.03 -8.17
C PHE A 93 -8.42 1.20 -9.57
N LEU A 94 -9.66 0.75 -9.73
CA LEU A 94 -10.46 1.06 -10.91
C LEU A 94 -10.64 2.57 -11.06
N PRO A 95 -10.82 3.09 -12.28
CA PRO A 95 -10.99 4.53 -12.50
C PRO A 95 -12.22 5.14 -11.82
N ASN A 96 -13.22 4.31 -11.50
CA ASN A 96 -14.47 4.73 -10.87
C ASN A 96 -14.81 3.79 -9.72
N ARG A 97 -15.51 4.33 -8.71
CA ARG A 97 -16.18 3.53 -7.68
C ARG A 97 -17.20 2.59 -8.32
N ILE A 98 -17.40 1.42 -7.72
CA ILE A 98 -18.34 0.40 -8.20
C ILE A 98 -19.29 -0.02 -7.08
N ASP A 99 -20.60 -0.01 -7.36
CA ASP A 99 -21.61 -0.57 -6.44
C ASP A 99 -21.51 -2.09 -6.47
N LEU A 100 -21.05 -2.67 -5.36
CA LEU A 100 -20.82 -4.11 -5.27
C LEU A 100 -22.06 -4.89 -4.84
N ARG A 101 -23.20 -4.26 -4.55
CA ARG A 101 -24.40 -4.98 -4.07
C ARG A 101 -25.15 -5.70 -5.17
N SER A 102 -24.97 -5.28 -6.42
CA SER A 102 -25.76 -5.76 -7.56
C SER A 102 -24.87 -6.17 -8.73
N GLY A 103 -25.21 -7.28 -9.38
CA GLY A 103 -24.47 -7.80 -10.53
C GLY A 103 -24.21 -9.30 -10.45
N PHE A 104 -23.43 -9.81 -11.41
CA PHE A 104 -23.01 -11.21 -11.45
C PHE A 104 -21.95 -11.54 -10.39
N PHE A 105 -21.18 -10.54 -9.96
CA PHE A 105 -20.08 -10.64 -9.00
C PHE A 105 -20.36 -9.72 -7.81
N ALA A 106 -21.47 -10.01 -7.11
CA ALA A 106 -21.96 -9.18 -6.03
C ALA A 106 -21.29 -9.55 -4.70
N TRP A 107 -21.05 -8.54 -3.87
CA TRP A 107 -20.63 -8.67 -2.48
C TRP A 107 -21.56 -9.62 -1.72
N GLN A 108 -21.00 -10.62 -1.05
CA GLN A 108 -21.72 -11.58 -0.21
C GLN A 108 -21.40 -11.42 1.27
N GLY A 109 -20.63 -10.38 1.61
CA GLY A 109 -20.12 -10.18 2.95
C GLY A 109 -21.19 -9.99 4.03
N PRO A 110 -20.73 -9.89 5.29
CA PRO A 110 -19.35 -9.60 5.68
C PRO A 110 -18.41 -10.80 5.53
N TYR A 111 -17.15 -10.52 5.19
CA TYR A 111 -16.08 -11.52 5.12
C TYR A 111 -15.23 -11.58 6.40
N ALA A 112 -15.26 -10.50 7.18
CA ALA A 112 -14.60 -10.42 8.47
C ALA A 112 -15.56 -9.87 9.53
N ILE A 113 -15.47 -10.41 10.75
CA ILE A 113 -16.23 -9.92 11.90
C ILE A 113 -15.29 -9.05 12.74
N PHE A 114 -15.64 -7.79 12.90
CA PHE A 114 -14.84 -6.85 13.66
C PHE A 114 -15.25 -6.81 15.13
N GLN A 115 -14.26 -6.76 16.01
CA GLN A 115 -14.50 -6.56 17.43
C GLN A 115 -14.71 -5.07 17.68
N GLN A 116 -15.79 -4.70 18.35
CA GLN A 116 -16.19 -3.30 18.55
C GLN A 116 -15.11 -2.45 19.27
N ASN A 117 -14.26 -3.08 20.09
CA ASN A 117 -13.15 -2.42 20.77
C ASN A 117 -11.85 -2.37 19.94
N ARG A 118 -11.87 -2.81 18.68
CA ARG A 118 -10.72 -2.90 17.77
C ARG A 118 -11.03 -2.38 16.38
N ILE A 119 -11.89 -1.38 16.31
CA ILE A 119 -12.15 -0.62 15.09
C ILE A 119 -11.82 0.85 15.32
N SER A 120 -11.39 1.52 14.27
CA SER A 120 -11.29 2.98 14.24
C SER A 120 -12.69 3.57 14.41
N LEU A 121 -12.89 4.46 15.37
CA LEU A 121 -14.16 5.20 15.53
C LEU A 121 -14.02 6.67 15.13
N ASP A 122 -12.79 7.20 15.15
CA ASP A 122 -12.53 8.64 15.12
C ASP A 122 -11.97 9.15 13.77
N GLY A 123 -11.94 8.31 12.74
CA GLY A 123 -11.66 8.75 11.36
C GLY A 123 -10.23 9.29 11.12
N GLY A 124 -9.25 8.90 11.93
CA GLY A 124 -7.89 9.46 11.96
C GLY A 124 -6.99 9.10 10.77
N GLY A 125 -7.48 9.29 9.54
CA GLY A 125 -6.81 8.91 8.28
C GLY A 125 -7.24 7.55 7.70
N TYR A 126 -8.30 6.98 8.26
CA TYR A 126 -9.00 5.77 7.84
C TYR A 126 -10.47 5.88 8.20
N ASP A 127 -11.31 5.27 7.39
CA ASP A 127 -12.75 5.31 7.57
C ASP A 127 -13.13 4.68 8.92
N PRO A 128 -14.12 5.26 9.63
CA PRO A 128 -14.73 4.61 10.78
C PRO A 128 -15.06 3.14 10.44
N GLY A 129 -14.78 2.22 11.35
CA GLY A 129 -14.93 0.79 11.10
C GLY A 129 -13.67 0.05 10.71
N THR A 130 -12.63 0.75 10.28
CA THR A 130 -11.34 0.13 9.94
C THR A 130 -10.79 -0.71 11.08
N LEU A 131 -10.44 -1.97 10.81
CA LEU A 131 -9.88 -2.87 11.80
C LEU A 131 -8.50 -2.39 12.29
N LEU A 132 -8.33 -2.40 13.61
CA LEU A 132 -7.09 -2.07 14.29
C LEU A 132 -6.33 -3.34 14.69
N ASP A 133 -5.01 -3.30 14.55
CA ASP A 133 -4.06 -4.26 15.07
C ASP A 133 -4.04 -4.29 16.61
N LEU A 134 -3.20 -5.17 17.17
CA LEU A 134 -3.13 -5.37 18.62
C LEU A 134 -2.61 -4.15 19.40
N TRP A 135 -2.04 -3.17 18.69
CA TRP A 135 -1.50 -1.94 19.23
C TRP A 135 -2.44 -0.75 19.02
N GLY A 136 -3.65 -1.00 18.50
CA GLY A 136 -4.67 0.02 18.27
C GLY A 136 -4.41 0.86 17.02
N ARG A 137 -3.61 0.35 16.06
CA ARG A 137 -3.31 1.03 14.80
C ARG A 137 -3.92 0.29 13.61
N PRO A 138 -4.26 0.95 12.51
CA PRO A 138 -4.81 0.29 11.34
C PRO A 138 -3.85 -0.72 10.71
N TYR A 139 -4.39 -1.82 10.19
CA TYR A 139 -3.66 -2.66 9.25
C TYR A 139 -3.54 -1.95 7.90
N TYR A 140 -2.35 -1.98 7.29
CA TYR A 140 -2.08 -1.35 6.01
C TYR A 140 -2.15 -2.39 4.89
N LEU A 141 -2.94 -2.13 3.85
CA LEU A 141 -2.95 -2.93 2.63
C LEU A 141 -2.00 -2.33 1.60
N PHE A 142 -0.96 -3.08 1.24
CA PHE A 142 -0.10 -2.76 0.11
C PHE A 142 -0.53 -3.57 -1.11
N THR A 143 -0.68 -2.85 -2.22
CA THR A 143 -0.63 -3.45 -3.54
C THR A 143 0.84 -3.66 -3.94
N PRO A 144 1.09 -4.48 -4.97
CA PRO A 144 2.43 -4.61 -5.53
C PRO A 144 3.01 -3.27 -6.07
N LEU A 145 2.19 -2.22 -6.21
CA LEU A 145 2.57 -0.89 -6.69
C LEU A 145 2.77 0.14 -5.56
N GLY A 146 2.40 -0.16 -4.33
CA GLY A 146 2.43 0.80 -3.22
C GLY A 146 1.29 0.62 -2.21
N LEU A 147 1.25 1.51 -1.22
CA LEU A 147 0.21 1.54 -0.19
C LEU A 147 -1.15 1.93 -0.80
N ALA A 148 -2.18 1.12 -0.57
CA ALA A 148 -3.54 1.43 -0.99
C ALA A 148 -4.14 2.52 -0.09
N ARG A 149 -4.71 3.55 -0.70
CA ARG A 149 -5.48 4.64 -0.07
C ARG A 149 -6.93 4.56 -0.54
N PRO A 150 -7.77 3.73 0.09
CA PRO A 150 -9.12 3.48 -0.39
C PRO A 150 -9.99 4.73 -0.39
N GLU A 151 -9.91 5.55 0.66
CA GLU A 151 -10.47 6.91 0.78
C GLU A 151 -10.40 7.76 -0.49
N THR A 152 -9.27 7.70 -1.18
CA THR A 152 -8.96 8.55 -2.33
C THR A 152 -8.88 7.78 -3.64
N GLY A 153 -8.97 6.44 -3.60
CA GLY A 153 -8.73 5.58 -4.77
C GLY A 153 -7.29 5.67 -5.30
N GLN A 154 -6.30 5.96 -4.44
CA GLN A 154 -4.91 6.19 -4.86
C GLN A 154 -3.94 5.13 -4.33
N ILE A 155 -2.83 4.97 -5.03
CA ILE A 155 -1.68 4.18 -4.56
C ILE A 155 -0.54 5.14 -4.22
N SER A 156 -0.08 5.15 -2.97
CA SER A 156 1.03 5.99 -2.51
C SER A 156 2.33 5.20 -2.33
N LEU A 157 3.46 5.91 -2.39
CA LEU A 157 4.79 5.32 -2.16
C LEU A 157 5.28 5.48 -0.71
N GLU A 158 4.37 5.81 0.22
CA GLU A 158 4.70 5.96 1.64
C GLU A 158 5.11 4.62 2.28
N LEU A 159 5.74 4.71 3.44
CA LEU A 159 6.19 3.56 4.23
C LEU A 159 7.11 2.62 3.41
N TYR A 160 6.59 1.47 2.98
CA TYR A 160 7.31 0.46 2.21
C TYR A 160 7.31 0.74 0.70
N GLY A 161 6.53 1.71 0.23
CA GLY A 161 6.43 2.01 -1.19
C GLY A 161 6.12 0.77 -2.04
N ASP A 162 6.82 0.62 -3.16
CA ASP A 162 6.69 -0.50 -4.10
C ASP A 162 7.76 -1.60 -3.87
N GLN A 163 8.10 -1.85 -2.59
CA GLN A 163 9.09 -2.89 -2.23
C GLN A 163 8.53 -4.31 -2.36
N PHE A 164 7.22 -4.50 -2.18
CA PHE A 164 6.59 -5.81 -2.25
C PHE A 164 6.35 -6.24 -3.70
N ASP A 165 6.64 -7.51 -4.00
CA ASP A 165 6.44 -8.14 -5.31
C ASP A 165 4.99 -8.63 -5.52
N ARG A 166 4.19 -8.64 -4.46
CA ARG A 166 2.80 -9.06 -4.40
C ARG A 166 2.04 -8.23 -3.36
N TYR A 167 0.79 -8.56 -3.10
CA TYR A 167 0.01 -7.87 -2.07
C TYR A 167 0.56 -8.16 -0.68
N ALA A 168 0.46 -7.19 0.22
CA ALA A 168 0.87 -7.37 1.60
C ALA A 168 -0.12 -6.72 2.55
N ILE A 169 -0.36 -7.37 3.69
CA ILE A 169 -0.86 -6.69 4.88
C ILE A 169 0.35 -6.37 5.75
N VAL A 170 0.38 -5.17 6.31
CA VAL A 170 1.43 -4.71 7.22
C VAL A 170 0.78 -4.19 8.50
N SER A 171 1.35 -4.55 9.65
CA SER A 171 1.14 -3.85 10.91
C SER A 171 2.48 -3.30 11.39
N LEU A 172 2.49 -2.03 11.78
CA LEU A 172 3.68 -1.28 12.23
C LEU A 172 4.06 -1.57 13.68
N GLY A 173 3.55 -2.65 14.26
CA GLY A 173 3.94 -3.09 15.59
C GLY A 173 3.65 -2.07 16.71
N PRO A 174 4.31 -2.23 17.88
CA PRO A 174 4.18 -1.34 19.02
C PRO A 174 4.67 0.09 18.78
N ASP A 175 5.68 0.32 17.96
CA ASP A 175 6.27 1.65 17.78
C ASP A 175 5.49 2.53 16.78
N GLY A 176 4.76 1.91 15.85
CA GLY A 176 3.87 2.59 14.92
C GLY A 176 4.59 3.30 13.79
N VAL A 177 5.86 2.98 13.60
CA VAL A 177 6.68 3.54 12.54
C VAL A 177 7.24 2.40 11.71
N LYS A 178 7.59 2.66 10.45
CA LYS A 178 8.22 1.65 9.62
C LYS A 178 9.53 1.20 10.26
N SER A 179 9.57 -0.06 10.67
CA SER A 179 10.59 -0.56 11.56
C SER A 179 10.84 -2.06 11.34
N ALA A 180 11.85 -2.61 12.02
CA ALA A 180 12.21 -4.02 11.91
C ALA A 180 11.28 -4.95 12.71
N ASP A 181 10.45 -4.41 13.60
CA ASP A 181 9.45 -5.13 14.38
C ASP A 181 8.07 -5.21 13.69
N ASP A 182 7.94 -4.63 12.49
CA ASP A 182 6.72 -4.70 11.69
C ASP A 182 6.37 -6.15 11.33
N ALA A 183 5.09 -6.49 11.46
CA ALA A 183 4.56 -7.75 10.95
C ALA A 183 4.13 -7.55 9.50
N ILE A 184 4.69 -8.36 8.59
CA ILE A 184 4.44 -8.27 7.15
C ILE A 184 3.99 -9.62 6.65
N ARG A 185 2.82 -9.67 6.01
CA ARG A 185 2.29 -10.90 5.43
C ARG A 185 1.91 -10.71 3.98
N LEU A 186 2.60 -11.46 3.13
CA LEU A 186 2.41 -11.41 1.68
C LEU A 186 1.31 -12.38 1.24
N PHE A 187 0.53 -12.00 0.22
CA PHE A 187 -0.51 -12.83 -0.37
C PHE A 187 -0.74 -12.52 -1.85
N GLY A 188 -1.56 -13.35 -2.50
CA GLY A 188 -1.90 -13.21 -3.91
C GLY A 188 -0.71 -13.36 -4.87
N ALA A 189 -0.98 -13.04 -6.12
CA ALA A 189 0.00 -13.09 -7.22
C ALA A 189 0.46 -11.66 -7.59
N PRO A 190 1.65 -11.52 -8.21
CA PRO A 190 2.06 -10.26 -8.82
C PRO A 190 1.09 -9.84 -9.96
N PRO A 191 1.06 -8.54 -10.33
CA PRO A 191 0.28 -8.05 -11.45
C PRO A 191 0.57 -8.81 -12.75
N THR A 192 -0.49 -9.16 -13.46
CA THR A 192 -0.44 -9.91 -14.72
C THR A 192 -0.52 -9.03 -15.96
N ARG A 193 -0.79 -7.74 -15.78
CA ARG A 193 -0.82 -6.72 -16.83
C ARG A 193 0.23 -5.63 -16.58
N LEU A 194 0.51 -4.87 -17.64
CA LEU A 194 1.42 -3.73 -17.60
C LEU A 194 0.94 -2.72 -16.57
N ALA A 195 1.83 -2.39 -15.63
CA ALA A 195 1.59 -1.37 -14.63
C ALA A 195 2.91 -0.71 -14.24
N VAL A 196 2.92 0.61 -14.08
CA VAL A 196 4.06 1.36 -13.53
C VAL A 196 3.80 1.64 -12.05
N SER A 197 4.79 1.59 -11.18
CA SER A 197 4.66 1.89 -9.75
C SER A 197 5.30 3.21 -9.38
N SER A 198 6.55 3.42 -9.80
CA SER A 198 7.33 4.58 -9.37
C SER A 198 8.27 5.08 -10.47
N LEU A 199 8.64 6.36 -10.34
CA LEU A 199 9.64 7.04 -11.16
C LEU A 199 10.58 7.81 -10.23
N LEU A 200 11.87 7.54 -10.32
CA LEU A 200 12.91 8.19 -9.52
C LEU A 200 14.09 8.63 -10.40
N PRO A 201 14.60 9.87 -10.25
CA PRO A 201 14.02 10.93 -9.42
C PRO A 201 12.74 11.52 -10.06
N ARG A 202 11.91 12.20 -9.26
CA ARG A 202 10.74 12.96 -9.77
C ARG A 202 11.09 14.34 -10.34
N ILE A 203 12.34 14.76 -10.15
CA ILE A 203 12.91 15.98 -10.71
C ILE A 203 14.30 15.64 -11.25
N ALA A 204 14.54 15.91 -12.52
CA ALA A 204 15.78 15.54 -13.19
C ALA A 204 16.29 16.65 -14.11
N GLY A 205 17.61 16.69 -14.32
CA GLY A 205 18.20 17.48 -15.41
C GLY A 205 18.13 16.72 -16.73
N LYS A 206 18.34 17.44 -17.84
CA LYS A 206 18.57 16.80 -19.15
C LYS A 206 19.77 15.87 -19.10
N GLY A 207 19.69 14.74 -19.80
CA GLY A 207 20.72 13.69 -19.81
C GLY A 207 20.89 12.94 -18.48
N ALA A 208 20.16 13.32 -17.42
CA ALA A 208 20.22 12.61 -16.15
C ALA A 208 19.47 11.28 -16.25
N SER A 209 20.02 10.24 -15.63
CA SER A 209 19.41 8.92 -15.56
C SER A 209 18.20 8.93 -14.61
N ALA A 210 17.11 8.32 -15.04
CA ALA A 210 15.92 8.06 -14.26
C ALA A 210 15.50 6.60 -14.36
N THR A 211 14.81 6.13 -13.33
CA THR A 211 14.41 4.73 -13.17
C THR A 211 12.90 4.64 -12.99
N ILE A 212 12.26 3.84 -13.84
CA ILE A 212 10.86 3.44 -13.71
C ILE A 212 10.83 2.05 -13.11
N ARG A 213 10.02 1.83 -12.07
CA ARG A 213 9.67 0.50 -11.57
C ARG A 213 8.23 0.17 -11.95
N GLY A 214 7.93 -1.11 -12.09
CA GLY A 214 6.60 -1.59 -12.46
C GLY A 214 6.61 -3.04 -12.88
N TYR A 215 5.52 -3.55 -13.45
CA TYR A 215 5.34 -4.95 -13.82
C TYR A 215 5.07 -5.10 -15.31
N ARG A 216 5.51 -6.24 -15.85
CA ARG A 216 5.22 -6.67 -17.23
C ARG A 216 5.78 -5.73 -18.29
N PHE A 217 6.97 -5.19 -18.04
CA PHE A 217 7.73 -4.49 -19.09
C PHE A 217 8.29 -5.46 -20.14
N GLY A 218 8.42 -6.74 -19.80
CA GLY A 218 9.09 -7.75 -20.62
C GLY A 218 10.58 -7.85 -20.25
N ALA A 219 11.15 -9.06 -20.37
CA ALA A 219 12.52 -9.33 -19.93
C ALA A 219 13.60 -8.55 -20.70
N ASN A 220 13.30 -8.12 -21.93
CA ASN A 220 14.20 -7.32 -22.78
C ASN A 220 13.40 -6.20 -23.44
N GLN A 221 14.07 -5.10 -23.78
CA GLN A 221 13.44 -3.94 -24.42
C GLN A 221 12.71 -4.31 -25.72
N GLY A 222 13.38 -5.00 -26.64
CA GLY A 222 12.81 -5.30 -27.97
C GLY A 222 12.37 -4.03 -28.69
N GLY A 223 11.11 -3.98 -29.15
CA GLY A 223 10.48 -2.78 -29.71
C GLY A 223 9.83 -1.84 -28.68
N GLY A 224 10.05 -2.09 -27.39
CA GLY A 224 9.58 -1.24 -26.30
C GLY A 224 10.42 0.03 -26.13
N GLY A 225 9.87 1.00 -25.41
CA GLY A 225 10.51 2.29 -25.19
C GLY A 225 9.84 3.10 -24.07
N VAL A 226 10.50 4.18 -23.67
CA VAL A 226 9.97 5.16 -22.72
C VAL A 226 9.56 6.40 -23.49
N MET A 227 8.26 6.68 -23.49
CA MET A 227 7.68 7.86 -24.13
C MET A 227 7.67 9.01 -23.13
N VAL A 228 8.19 10.15 -23.56
CA VAL A 228 8.26 11.40 -22.80
C VAL A 228 7.39 12.42 -23.52
N GLU A 229 6.36 12.89 -22.85
CA GLU A 229 5.35 13.79 -23.41
C GLU A 229 5.26 15.02 -22.53
N LYS A 230 5.43 16.23 -23.07
CA LYS A 230 5.30 17.44 -22.26
C LYS A 230 3.90 17.51 -21.65
N ALA A 231 3.82 17.62 -20.33
CA ALA A 231 2.58 17.81 -19.63
C ALA A 231 2.10 19.23 -19.93
N THR A 232 1.22 19.34 -20.91
CA THR A 232 0.54 20.60 -21.20
C THR A 232 -0.54 20.78 -20.14
N GLU A 233 -0.25 21.61 -19.15
CA GLU A 233 -1.33 22.30 -18.45
C GLU A 233 -2.18 22.99 -19.53
N LYS A 234 -3.51 22.98 -19.39
CA LYS A 234 -4.50 23.54 -20.33
C LYS A 234 -4.33 25.04 -20.66
N ALA A 235 -3.19 25.67 -20.37
CA ALA A 235 -2.86 27.03 -20.76
C ALA A 235 -2.28 27.04 -22.19
N ASN A 236 -3.18 27.18 -23.18
CA ASN A 236 -2.90 27.50 -24.57
C ASN A 236 -2.29 26.39 -25.45
N ALA A 237 -3.14 25.77 -26.27
CA ALA A 237 -2.79 24.77 -27.29
C ALA A 237 -1.75 25.24 -28.35
N ALA A 238 -1.42 26.53 -28.40
CA ALA A 238 -0.39 27.07 -29.31
C ALA A 238 1.05 26.74 -28.84
N GLU A 239 1.30 26.58 -27.55
CA GLU A 239 2.60 26.09 -27.04
C GLU A 239 2.72 24.56 -27.08
N ALA A 240 1.59 23.85 -27.19
CA ALA A 240 1.53 22.39 -27.28
C ALA A 240 2.04 21.86 -28.64
N ALA A 241 1.99 22.66 -29.69
CA ALA A 241 2.42 22.26 -31.03
C ALA A 241 3.95 22.24 -31.21
N ASP A 242 4.70 22.93 -30.34
CA ASP A 242 6.18 22.96 -30.32
C ASP A 242 6.76 22.16 -29.12
N ALA A 243 5.87 21.55 -28.33
CA ALA A 243 6.18 20.84 -27.11
C ALA A 243 6.59 19.40 -27.44
N GLY A 244 7.91 19.19 -27.58
CA GLY A 244 8.56 17.91 -27.84
C GLY A 244 7.89 16.74 -27.10
N SER A 245 7.40 15.79 -27.88
CA SER A 245 7.16 14.42 -27.46
C SER A 245 8.13 13.53 -28.20
N GLY A 246 8.62 12.50 -27.54
CA GLY A 246 9.61 11.62 -28.13
C GLY A 246 9.94 10.46 -27.24
N GLU A 247 10.75 9.55 -27.77
CA GLU A 247 11.26 8.44 -27.00
C GLU A 247 12.58 8.84 -26.33
N ALA A 248 12.73 8.43 -25.08
CA ALA A 248 13.98 8.57 -24.35
C ALA A 248 14.94 7.43 -24.68
N GLU A 249 16.23 7.69 -24.51
CA GLU A 249 17.26 6.65 -24.63
C GLU A 249 17.19 5.72 -23.43
N VAL A 250 16.97 4.43 -23.68
CA VAL A 250 16.92 3.38 -22.66
C VAL A 250 18.35 2.90 -22.37
N GLU A 251 18.76 3.00 -21.11
CA GLU A 251 20.07 2.56 -20.62
C GLU A 251 20.05 1.09 -20.18
N ALA A 252 18.95 0.67 -19.53
CA ALA A 252 18.77 -0.69 -19.05
C ALA A 252 17.29 -1.07 -19.02
N TRP A 253 17.00 -2.35 -19.27
CA TRP A 253 15.63 -2.86 -19.29
C TRP A 253 15.55 -4.21 -18.58
N SER A 254 14.50 -4.40 -17.81
CA SER A 254 14.08 -5.69 -17.26
C SER A 254 12.56 -5.72 -17.18
N ASP A 255 11.98 -6.85 -16.77
CA ASP A 255 10.53 -6.95 -16.58
C ASP A 255 9.98 -6.03 -15.48
N ARG A 256 10.87 -5.55 -14.59
CA ARG A 256 10.50 -4.87 -13.34
C ARG A 256 11.05 -3.46 -13.19
N GLU A 257 12.06 -3.12 -13.98
CA GLU A 257 12.81 -1.88 -13.89
C GLU A 257 13.29 -1.46 -15.28
N ILE A 258 13.11 -0.18 -15.60
CA ILE A 258 13.67 0.45 -16.80
C ILE A 258 14.48 1.66 -16.34
N ARG A 259 15.71 1.75 -16.81
CA ARG A 259 16.56 2.93 -16.64
C ARG A 259 16.71 3.64 -17.98
N PHE A 260 16.58 4.96 -17.98
CA PHE A 260 16.61 5.77 -19.20
C PHE A 260 17.19 7.15 -18.92
N ALA A 261 17.78 7.76 -19.94
CA ALA A 261 18.30 9.12 -19.86
C ALA A 261 17.19 10.13 -20.19
N MET A 262 17.09 11.21 -19.41
CA MET A 262 16.20 12.33 -19.73
C MET A 262 16.58 12.93 -21.09
N PRO A 263 15.62 13.14 -22.01
CA PRO A 263 15.96 13.57 -23.35
C PRO A 263 16.58 14.97 -23.40
N ASP A 264 17.63 15.15 -24.21
CA ASP A 264 18.29 16.45 -24.39
C ASP A 264 17.40 17.49 -25.09
N TRP A 265 16.48 17.00 -25.92
CA TRP A 265 15.49 17.82 -26.61
C TRP A 265 14.45 18.41 -25.64
N ALA A 266 14.24 17.79 -24.48
CA ALA A 266 13.20 18.21 -23.55
C ALA A 266 13.58 19.56 -22.93
N GLY A 267 12.72 20.57 -23.06
CA GLY A 267 12.84 21.83 -22.34
C GLY A 267 12.51 21.68 -20.85
N ASN A 268 12.78 22.72 -20.05
CA ASN A 268 12.35 22.71 -18.65
C ASN A 268 10.81 22.67 -18.56
N GLY A 269 10.28 21.95 -17.59
CA GLY A 269 8.86 21.85 -17.33
C GLY A 269 8.44 20.45 -16.91
N LEU A 270 7.12 20.26 -16.84
CA LEU A 270 6.52 19.01 -16.42
C LEU A 270 6.31 18.07 -17.62
N TYR A 271 6.53 16.77 -17.42
CA TYR A 271 6.38 15.74 -18.43
C TYR A 271 5.62 14.52 -17.88
N TRP A 272 4.82 13.93 -18.75
CA TRP A 272 4.25 12.60 -18.60
C TRP A 272 5.21 11.57 -19.18
N ILE A 273 5.39 10.49 -18.42
CA ILE A 273 6.26 9.37 -18.74
C ILE A 273 5.40 8.12 -18.88
N ARG A 274 5.52 7.44 -20.01
CA ARG A 274 4.83 6.18 -20.29
C ARG A 274 5.80 5.14 -20.77
N VAL A 275 5.57 3.90 -20.36
CA VAL A 275 6.30 2.72 -20.86
C VAL A 275 5.47 2.09 -21.98
N ARG A 276 6.08 1.88 -23.14
CA ARG A 276 5.53 1.04 -24.21
C ARG A 276 6.31 -0.26 -24.25
N THR A 277 5.60 -1.38 -24.22
CA THR A 277 6.21 -2.73 -24.33
C THR A 277 6.42 -3.12 -25.79
N ALA A 278 7.24 -4.14 -26.04
CA ALA A 278 7.45 -4.68 -27.39
C ALA A 278 6.16 -5.20 -28.05
N GLY A 279 5.16 -5.62 -27.25
CA GLY A 279 3.83 -6.02 -27.73
C GLY A 279 2.88 -4.86 -28.00
N GLY A 280 3.32 -3.61 -27.85
CA GLY A 280 2.54 -2.40 -28.12
C GLY A 280 1.67 -1.92 -26.95
N ALA A 281 1.61 -2.64 -25.82
CA ALA A 281 0.90 -2.16 -24.64
C ALA A 281 1.59 -0.92 -24.05
N VAL A 282 0.80 0.09 -23.68
CA VAL A 282 1.27 1.36 -23.11
C VAL A 282 0.80 1.48 -21.66
N SER A 283 1.68 1.92 -20.76
CA SER A 283 1.34 2.08 -19.35
C SER A 283 0.34 3.21 -19.12
N ASP A 284 -0.64 2.95 -18.28
CA ASP A 284 -1.62 3.93 -17.81
C ASP A 284 -1.94 3.69 -16.32
N PRO A 285 -2.12 4.74 -15.50
CA PRO A 285 -1.84 6.16 -15.77
C PRO A 285 -0.35 6.44 -16.07
N PRO A 286 -0.03 7.59 -16.68
CA PRO A 286 1.36 8.02 -16.84
C PRO A 286 2.00 8.37 -15.50
N LEU A 287 3.32 8.33 -15.44
CA LEU A 287 4.10 8.89 -14.35
C LEU A 287 4.46 10.34 -14.66
N GLN A 288 4.71 11.14 -13.63
CA GLN A 288 5.02 12.55 -13.76
C GLN A 288 6.47 12.83 -13.35
N ILE A 289 7.16 13.66 -14.13
CA ILE A 289 8.49 14.17 -13.79
C ILE A 289 8.63 15.65 -14.16
N GLU A 290 9.35 16.41 -13.35
CA GLU A 290 9.80 17.76 -13.70
C GLU A 290 11.23 17.68 -14.29
N ILE A 291 11.41 18.19 -15.49
CA ILE A 291 12.72 18.45 -16.06
C ILE A 291 13.11 19.89 -15.70
N ALA A 292 14.19 20.04 -14.96
CA ALA A 292 14.64 21.34 -14.45
C ALA A 292 16.13 21.56 -14.70
N THR A 293 16.59 22.82 -14.54
CA THR A 293 18.02 23.10 -14.58
C THR A 293 18.75 22.38 -13.44
N ALA A 294 20.00 21.98 -13.68
CA ALA A 294 20.81 21.24 -12.71
C ALA A 294 20.94 21.96 -11.35
N ALA A 295 20.85 23.30 -11.31
CA ALA A 295 20.82 24.07 -10.09
C ALA A 295 19.58 23.75 -9.25
N ARG A 296 18.37 23.77 -9.84
CA ARG A 296 17.10 23.55 -9.13
C ARG A 296 16.92 22.09 -8.69
N ALA A 297 17.35 21.13 -9.52
CA ALA A 297 17.31 19.71 -9.17
C ALA A 297 18.20 19.39 -7.95
N ARG A 298 19.28 20.15 -7.72
CA ARG A 298 20.22 19.93 -6.61
C ARG A 298 19.73 20.50 -5.27
N TRP A 299 18.92 21.55 -5.26
CA TRP A 299 18.39 22.14 -4.02
C TRP A 299 17.27 21.30 -3.39
N MET A 300 16.48 20.58 -4.20
CA MET A 300 15.35 19.76 -3.72
C MET A 300 15.73 18.34 -3.28
N LEU A 301 17.01 17.94 -3.38
CA LEU A 301 17.49 16.69 -2.78
C LEU A 301 17.72 16.80 -1.25
N TYR A 302 17.52 17.99 -0.68
CA TYR A 302 17.74 18.31 0.73
C TYR A 302 16.47 18.72 1.49
N GLU A 303 15.30 18.62 0.84
CA GLU A 303 13.96 18.74 1.45
C GLU A 303 13.24 17.40 1.35
#